data_AF-R5EIG5-F1
#
_entry.id   AF-R5EIG5-F1
#
_cell.length_a   1.000
_cell.length_b   1.000
_cell.length_c   1.000
_cell.angle_alpha   90.00
_cell.angle_beta   90.00
_cell.angle_gamma   90.00
#
_symmetry.space_group_name_H-M   'P 1'
#
loop_
_entity.id
_entity.type
_entity.pdbx_description
1 polymer ?
#
loop_
_entity_poly.entity_id
_entity_poly.type
_entity_poly.pdbx_seq_one_letter_code
_entity_poly.pdbx_strand_id
1 'polypeptide(L)'
;MYRGFRRSRIVMGVTLALTVALTVFVWMRNRGRAVYIPVLASVLLLGIGCTAARLLGNITASVACTGMLGILHMDLDPEAFLEQFLPVTRRIPGESRDGMVCRFYLSDSYFAAGRYAEAKSVLGELPARFYTDAPVAGVWYADLARAELALGENADEAMEGLRGIIALSGGKAALRKNLQESLSLLEARRDAAAGQPVDREQLEEQLNRAGYKLRSLELLQVLAMDARNRGDKAKCGAWLARMRQESGKTAFRKWAAEWNA
;
A
#
# COMPACT_ATOMS: atom_id res chain seq x y z
N MET A 1 4.34 -8.60 9.19
CA MET A 1 2.86 -8.67 9.05
C MET A 1 2.22 -9.90 9.69
N TYR A 2 2.92 -11.04 9.85
CA TYR A 2 2.33 -12.31 10.32
C TYR A 2 1.52 -12.23 11.64
N ARG A 3 1.89 -11.33 12.56
CA ARG A 3 1.18 -11.14 13.84
C ARG A 3 -0.27 -10.66 13.67
N GLY A 4 -0.56 -9.93 12.58
CA GLY A 4 -1.89 -9.39 12.32
C GLY A 4 -2.92 -10.43 11.89
N PHE A 5 -2.48 -11.49 11.20
CA PHE A 5 -3.35 -12.47 10.56
C PHE A 5 -3.50 -13.75 11.41
N ARG A 6 -4.75 -14.13 11.74
CA ARG A 6 -5.03 -15.35 12.51
C ARG A 6 -4.53 -16.62 11.82
N ARG A 7 -4.77 -16.76 10.51
CA ARG A 7 -4.32 -17.92 9.72
C ARG A 7 -2.79 -18.08 9.75
N SER A 8 -2.07 -16.97 9.62
CA SER A 8 -0.61 -16.94 9.69
C SER A 8 -0.07 -17.43 11.03
N ARG A 9 -0.68 -16.99 12.15
CA ARG A 9 -0.31 -17.48 13.49
C ARG A 9 -0.56 -18.98 13.67
N ILE A 10 -1.66 -19.49 13.12
CA ILE A 10 -1.98 -20.93 13.16
C ILE A 10 -0.91 -21.73 12.39
N VAL A 11 -0.57 -21.32 11.17
CA VAL A 11 0.47 -21.98 10.35
C VAL A 11 1.82 -21.99 11.07
N MET A 12 2.22 -20.86 11.67
CA MET A 12 3.45 -20.79 12.46
C MET A 12 3.41 -21.75 13.66
N GLY A 13 2.31 -21.76 14.43
CA GLY A 13 2.15 -22.64 15.59
C GLY A 13 2.19 -24.12 15.22
N VAL A 14 1.48 -24.53 14.15
CA VAL A 14 1.49 -25.90 13.64
C VAL A 14 2.88 -26.32 13.20
N THR A 15 3.61 -25.46 12.48
CA THR A 15 4.97 -25.76 12.02
C THR A 15 5.93 -25.94 13.19
N LEU A 16 5.83 -25.11 14.23
CA LEU A 16 6.63 -25.24 15.44
C LEU A 16 6.28 -26.54 16.20
N ALA A 17 4.99 -26.86 16.34
CA ALA A 17 4.56 -28.10 17.01
C ALA A 17 5.09 -29.35 16.28
N LEU A 18 5.02 -29.37 14.94
CA LEU A 18 5.59 -30.44 14.12
C LEU A 18 7.11 -30.55 14.30
N THR A 19 7.81 -29.41 14.38
CA THR A 19 9.26 -29.39 14.63
C THR A 19 9.58 -30.02 15.98
N VAL A 20 8.86 -29.66 17.05
CA VAL A 20 9.07 -30.24 18.38
C VAL A 20 8.79 -31.74 18.38
N ALA A 21 7.73 -32.20 17.71
CA ALA A 21 7.43 -33.62 17.58
C ALA A 21 8.55 -34.39 16.87
N LEU A 22 9.12 -33.83 15.79
CA LEU A 22 10.27 -34.40 15.10
C LEU A 22 11.52 -34.42 15.98
N THR A 23 11.73 -33.39 16.83
CA THR A 23 12.82 -33.38 17.81
C THR A 23 12.67 -34.55 18.78
N VAL A 24 11.48 -34.78 19.35
CA VAL A 24 11.23 -35.93 20.23
C VAL A 24 11.51 -37.25 19.51
N PHE A 25 11.12 -37.36 18.23
CA PHE A 25 11.41 -38.55 17.42
C PHE A 25 12.92 -38.78 17.21
N VAL A 26 13.72 -37.73 17.01
CA VAL A 26 15.19 -37.82 16.91
C VAL A 26 15.78 -38.43 18.18
N TRP A 27 15.27 -38.06 19.35
CA TRP A 27 15.70 -38.63 20.63
C TRP A 27 15.28 -40.10 20.78
N MET A 28 14.06 -40.45 20.38
CA MET A 28 13.59 -41.84 20.42
C MET A 28 14.41 -42.75 19.50
N ARG A 29 14.71 -42.29 18.28
CA ARG A 29 15.47 -43.06 17.27
C ARG A 29 16.94 -43.27 17.64
N ASN A 30 17.54 -42.30 18.34
CA ASN A 30 18.96 -42.34 18.70
C ASN A 30 19.22 -42.88 20.12
N ARG A 31 18.24 -43.58 20.72
CA ARG A 31 18.45 -44.29 21.98
C ARG A 31 19.63 -45.27 21.83
N GLY A 32 20.63 -45.14 22.70
CA GLY A 32 21.85 -45.96 22.67
C GLY A 32 23.03 -45.37 21.89
N ARG A 33 22.87 -44.21 21.22
CA ARG A 33 23.99 -43.46 20.64
C ARG A 33 24.57 -42.46 21.64
N ALA A 34 25.80 -41.99 21.37
CA ALA A 34 26.42 -40.94 22.15
C ALA A 34 25.54 -39.67 22.19
N VAL A 35 25.33 -39.11 23.38
CA VAL A 35 24.35 -38.06 23.68
C VAL A 35 24.52 -36.81 22.82
N TYR A 36 25.74 -36.49 22.38
CA TYR A 36 26.00 -35.32 21.54
C TYR A 36 25.29 -35.39 20.17
N ILE A 37 25.04 -36.59 19.63
CA ILE A 37 24.39 -36.79 18.33
C ILE A 37 22.92 -36.32 18.34
N PRO A 38 22.03 -36.81 19.23
CA PRO A 38 20.66 -36.31 19.30
C PRO A 38 20.59 -34.84 19.76
N VAL A 39 21.54 -34.37 20.57
CA VAL A 39 21.60 -32.96 21.00
C VAL A 39 21.88 -32.03 19.80
N LEU A 40 22.94 -32.28 19.03
CA LEU A 40 23.27 -31.48 17.84
C LEU A 40 22.14 -31.51 16.81
N ALA A 41 21.57 -32.70 16.55
CA ALA A 41 20.45 -32.84 15.63
C ALA A 41 19.21 -32.07 16.09
N SER A 42 18.93 -32.03 17.40
CA SER A 42 17.82 -31.27 17.97
C SER A 42 17.99 -29.77 17.80
N VAL A 43 19.20 -29.25 18.07
CA VAL A 43 19.51 -27.81 17.92
C VAL A 43 19.35 -27.38 16.46
N LEU A 44 19.90 -28.15 15.52
CA LEU A 44 19.77 -27.86 14.09
C LEU A 44 18.31 -27.91 13.64
N LEU A 45 17.57 -28.94 14.06
CA LEU A 45 16.17 -29.13 13.68
C LEU A 45 15.28 -28.02 14.24
N LEU A 46 15.45 -27.64 15.50
CA LEU A 46 14.71 -26.53 16.11
C LEU A 46 15.06 -25.19 15.45
N GLY A 47 16.32 -24.97 15.10
CA GLY A 47 16.75 -23.80 14.34
C GLY A 47 16.06 -23.69 12.98
N ILE A 48 16.10 -24.78 12.19
CA ILE A 48 15.45 -24.86 10.88
C ILE A 48 13.93 -24.76 11.00
N GLY A 49 13.33 -25.41 11.98
CA GLY A 49 11.89 -25.35 12.20
C GLY A 49 11.42 -23.95 12.61
N CYS A 50 12.19 -23.23 13.43
CA CYS A 50 11.90 -21.84 13.77
C CYS A 50 11.93 -20.91 12.55
N THR A 51 12.93 -21.06 11.67
CA THR A 51 13.03 -20.25 10.45
C THR A 51 11.93 -20.61 9.45
N ALA A 52 11.66 -21.89 9.24
CA ALA A 52 10.58 -22.37 8.38
C ALA A 52 9.20 -21.89 8.87
N ALA A 53 8.92 -21.97 10.18
CA ALA A 53 7.66 -21.52 10.76
C ALA A 53 7.44 -20.01 10.55
N ARG A 54 8.47 -19.19 10.73
CA ARG A 54 8.41 -17.75 10.47
C ARG A 54 8.19 -17.45 8.99
N LEU A 55 8.89 -18.16 8.10
CA LEU A 55 8.76 -18.00 6.66
C LEU A 55 7.33 -18.33 6.19
N LEU A 56 6.80 -19.49 6.57
CA LEU A 56 5.44 -19.92 6.22
C LEU A 56 4.38 -18.98 6.80
N GLY A 57 4.58 -18.51 8.05
CA GLY A 57 3.75 -17.47 8.64
C GLY A 57 3.72 -16.20 7.78
N ASN A 58 4.88 -15.68 7.39
CA ASN A 58 4.99 -14.48 6.56
C ASN A 58 4.35 -14.65 5.18
N ILE A 59 4.57 -15.79 4.50
CA ILE A 59 3.95 -16.08 3.20
C ILE A 59 2.43 -16.08 3.34
N THR A 60 1.89 -16.78 4.35
CA THR A 60 0.45 -16.86 4.58
C THR A 60 -0.16 -15.47 4.84
N ALA A 61 0.55 -14.63 5.60
CA ALA A 61 0.12 -13.25 5.85
C ALA A 61 0.19 -12.39 4.59
N SER A 62 1.22 -12.56 3.76
CA SER A 62 1.35 -11.86 2.48
C SER A 62 0.20 -12.23 1.55
N VAL A 63 -0.12 -13.51 1.39
CA VAL A 63 -1.23 -13.97 0.54
C VAL A 63 -2.57 -13.40 1.02
N ALA A 64 -2.82 -13.46 2.34
CA ALA A 64 -4.03 -12.90 2.93
C ALA A 64 -4.12 -11.37 2.72
N CYS A 65 -2.99 -10.66 2.86
CA CYS A 65 -2.95 -9.22 2.63
C CYS A 65 -3.15 -8.88 1.14
N THR A 66 -2.52 -9.61 0.22
CA THR A 66 -2.72 -9.43 -1.22
C THR A 66 -4.18 -9.66 -1.62
N GLY A 67 -4.83 -10.67 -1.02
CA GLY A 67 -6.26 -10.89 -1.22
C GLY A 67 -7.11 -9.69 -0.78
N MET A 68 -6.82 -9.11 0.39
CA MET A 68 -7.50 -7.89 0.86
C MET A 68 -7.20 -6.69 -0.03
N LEU A 69 -5.95 -6.50 -0.46
CA LEU A 69 -5.59 -5.43 -1.41
C LEU A 69 -6.30 -5.57 -2.76
N GLY A 70 -6.67 -6.78 -3.18
CA GLY A 70 -7.55 -7.01 -4.32
C GLY A 70 -8.91 -6.33 -4.17
N ILE A 71 -9.49 -6.37 -2.96
CA ILE A 71 -10.77 -5.70 -2.66
C ILE A 71 -10.66 -4.19 -2.91
N LEU A 72 -9.56 -3.58 -2.44
CA LEU A 72 -9.34 -2.14 -2.57
C LEU A 72 -8.97 -1.73 -4.01
N HIS A 73 -7.97 -2.37 -4.61
CA HIS A 73 -7.38 -1.90 -5.86
C HIS A 73 -8.00 -2.48 -7.14
N MET A 74 -8.76 -3.59 -7.03
CA MET A 74 -9.37 -4.30 -8.17
C MET A 74 -10.90 -4.32 -8.10
N ASP A 75 -11.47 -4.65 -6.94
CA ASP A 75 -12.93 -4.65 -6.74
C ASP A 75 -13.46 -3.24 -6.41
N LEU A 76 -12.56 -2.34 -5.99
CA LEU A 76 -12.83 -0.93 -5.71
C LEU A 76 -13.91 -0.75 -4.63
N ASP A 77 -13.77 -1.54 -3.55
CA ASP A 77 -14.65 -1.52 -2.38
C ASP A 77 -13.88 -1.12 -1.10
N PRO A 78 -13.68 0.18 -0.87
CA PRO A 78 -12.87 0.66 0.24
C PRO A 78 -13.49 0.35 1.61
N GLU A 79 -14.82 0.36 1.74
CA GLU A 79 -15.47 0.06 3.03
C GLU A 79 -15.32 -1.42 3.39
N ALA A 80 -15.51 -2.34 2.42
CA ALA A 80 -15.26 -3.77 2.66
C ALA A 80 -13.78 -4.05 3.01
N PHE A 81 -12.84 -3.30 2.41
CA PHE A 81 -11.44 -3.38 2.81
C PHE A 81 -11.23 -2.92 4.26
N LEU A 82 -11.77 -1.75 4.65
CA LEU A 82 -11.63 -1.21 6.01
C LEU A 82 -12.18 -2.16 7.07
N GLU A 83 -13.38 -2.73 6.84
CA GLU A 83 -14.00 -3.71 7.74
C GLU A 83 -13.09 -4.91 8.01
N GLN A 84 -12.40 -5.42 6.98
CA GLN A 84 -11.53 -6.58 7.09
C GLN A 84 -10.12 -6.24 7.59
N PHE A 85 -9.59 -5.07 7.23
CA PHE A 85 -8.19 -4.73 7.45
C PHE A 85 -7.96 -4.05 8.81
N LEU A 86 -8.89 -3.23 9.32
CA LEU A 86 -8.75 -2.57 10.63
C LEU A 86 -8.45 -3.53 11.80
N PRO A 87 -9.08 -4.72 11.91
CA PRO A 87 -8.73 -5.69 12.96
C PRO A 87 -7.30 -6.25 12.84
N VAL A 88 -6.71 -6.23 11.64
CA VAL A 88 -5.34 -6.67 11.38
C VAL A 88 -4.36 -5.61 11.88
N THR A 89 -4.60 -4.34 11.56
CA THR A 89 -3.69 -3.23 11.90
C THR A 89 -3.58 -3.02 13.40
N ARG A 90 -4.67 -3.19 14.16
CA ARG A 90 -4.68 -3.12 15.63
C ARG A 90 -3.71 -4.09 16.32
N ARG A 91 -3.27 -5.14 15.64
CA ARG A 91 -2.35 -6.15 16.17
C ARG A 91 -0.90 -5.96 15.72
N ILE A 92 -0.64 -4.94 14.90
CA ILE A 92 0.68 -4.62 14.36
C ILE A 92 1.15 -3.34 15.05
N PRO A 93 2.35 -3.31 15.67
CA PRO A 93 2.87 -2.10 16.28
C PRO A 93 2.97 -0.96 15.26
N GLY A 94 2.32 0.17 15.54
CA GLY A 94 2.15 1.27 14.58
C GLY A 94 3.48 1.86 14.10
N GLU A 95 4.49 1.92 14.96
CA GLU A 95 5.81 2.44 14.59
C GLU A 95 6.68 1.42 13.84
N SER A 96 6.31 0.14 13.79
CA SER A 96 7.10 -0.83 13.02
C SER A 96 6.99 -0.54 11.52
N ARG A 97 7.93 -1.04 10.71
CA ARG A 97 7.85 -0.91 9.24
C ARG A 97 6.56 -1.50 8.68
N ASP A 98 6.12 -2.64 9.23
CA ASP A 98 4.81 -3.24 8.91
C ASP A 98 3.64 -2.33 9.31
N GLY A 99 3.77 -1.64 10.46
CA GLY A 99 2.80 -0.67 10.96
C GLY A 99 2.66 0.52 10.01
N MET A 100 3.79 1.05 9.52
CA MET A 100 3.80 2.11 8.51
C MET A 100 3.09 1.67 7.22
N VAL A 101 3.40 0.48 6.71
CA VAL A 101 2.72 -0.07 5.52
C VAL A 101 1.22 -0.20 5.74
N CYS A 102 0.79 -0.62 6.93
CA CYS A 102 -0.63 -0.68 7.27
C CYS A 102 -1.29 0.71 7.26
N ARG A 103 -0.60 1.76 7.70
CA ARG A 103 -1.11 3.14 7.65
C ARG A 103 -1.29 3.61 6.21
N PHE A 104 -0.37 3.28 5.30
CA PHE A 104 -0.50 3.62 3.88
C PHE A 104 -1.73 2.96 3.25
N TYR A 105 -1.95 1.66 3.49
CA TYR A 105 -3.15 0.98 2.97
C TYR A 105 -4.46 1.52 3.56
N LEU A 106 -4.44 1.93 4.85
CA LEU A 106 -5.61 2.59 5.43
C LEU A 106 -5.82 3.98 4.82
N SER A 107 -4.75 4.74 4.57
CA SER A 107 -4.81 6.05 3.90
C SER A 107 -5.41 5.91 2.49
N ASP A 108 -4.89 4.97 1.69
CA ASP A 108 -5.45 4.64 0.36
C ASP A 108 -6.95 4.34 0.42
N SER A 109 -7.37 3.53 1.40
CA SER A 109 -8.76 3.14 1.53
C SER A 109 -9.66 4.28 1.97
N TYR A 110 -9.24 5.08 2.95
CA TYR A 110 -9.99 6.27 3.35
C TYR A 110 -10.06 7.29 2.21
N PHE A 111 -8.98 7.47 1.45
CA PHE A 111 -8.96 8.34 0.28
C PHE A 111 -9.95 7.86 -0.78
N ALA A 112 -9.93 6.57 -1.11
CA ALA A 112 -10.86 5.96 -2.05
C ALA A 112 -12.32 6.03 -1.58
N ALA A 113 -12.57 6.06 -0.27
CA ALA A 113 -13.90 6.29 0.33
C ALA A 113 -14.30 7.79 0.38
N GLY A 114 -13.42 8.72 -0.02
CA GLY A 114 -13.66 10.16 0.06
C GLY A 114 -13.50 10.74 1.47
N ARG A 115 -12.92 9.98 2.40
CA ARG A 115 -12.69 10.34 3.81
C ARG A 115 -11.30 10.96 3.98
N TYR A 116 -11.04 12.07 3.29
CA TYR A 116 -9.69 12.64 3.13
C TYR A 116 -9.02 13.05 4.45
N ALA A 117 -9.80 13.59 5.40
CA ALA A 117 -9.28 13.94 6.73
C ALA A 117 -8.78 12.71 7.49
N GLU A 118 -9.47 11.57 7.37
CA GLU A 118 -9.06 10.31 7.99
C GLU A 118 -7.88 9.67 7.25
N ALA A 119 -7.82 9.82 5.93
CA ALA A 119 -6.65 9.42 5.14
C ALA A 119 -5.38 10.16 5.60
N LYS A 120 -5.46 11.48 5.81
CA LYS A 120 -4.36 12.27 6.39
C LYS A 120 -4.07 11.84 7.83
N SER A 121 -5.11 11.74 8.67
CA SER A 121 -4.96 11.44 10.10
C SER A 121 -4.29 10.09 10.37
N VAL A 122 -4.62 9.05 9.59
CA VAL A 122 -4.08 7.70 9.82
C VAL A 122 -2.59 7.59 9.50
N LEU A 123 -2.04 8.45 8.64
CA LEU A 123 -0.61 8.52 8.39
C LEU A 123 0.15 8.90 9.66
N GLY A 124 -0.38 9.89 10.39
CA GLY A 124 0.26 10.49 11.56
C GLY A 124 1.64 11.04 11.24
N GLU A 125 2.42 11.33 12.28
CA GLU A 125 3.82 11.74 12.13
C GLU A 125 4.69 10.58 11.64
N LEU A 126 5.65 10.90 10.77
CA LEU A 126 6.68 9.95 10.34
C LEU A 126 7.70 9.77 11.47
N PRO A 127 7.88 8.55 12.02
CA PRO A 127 8.88 8.32 13.05
C PRO A 127 10.29 8.65 12.55
N ALA A 128 11.11 9.28 13.41
CA ALA A 128 12.43 9.84 13.05
C ALA A 128 13.34 8.86 12.27
N ARG A 129 13.29 7.57 12.62
CA ARG A 129 14.09 6.51 11.97
C ARG A 129 13.75 6.25 10.50
N PHE A 130 12.59 6.69 10.03
CA PHE A 130 12.12 6.42 8.67
C PHE A 130 12.36 7.58 7.70
N TYR A 131 12.77 8.76 8.15
CA TYR A 131 13.12 9.87 7.23
C TYR A 131 14.23 9.48 6.24
N THR A 132 15.13 8.58 6.63
CA THR A 132 16.20 8.06 5.76
C THR A 132 15.84 6.74 5.06
N ASP A 133 14.68 6.14 5.36
CA ASP A 133 14.17 4.93 4.71
C ASP A 133 13.34 5.34 3.49
N ALA A 134 14.02 5.58 2.36
CA ALA A 134 13.41 6.13 1.15
C ALA A 134 12.08 5.47 0.71
N PRO A 135 11.90 4.14 0.74
CA PRO A 135 10.60 3.52 0.49
C PRO A 135 9.48 3.98 1.44
N VAL A 136 9.75 4.12 2.74
CA VAL A 136 8.74 4.49 3.74
C VAL A 136 8.48 5.98 3.69
N ALA A 137 9.53 6.81 3.70
CA ALA A 137 9.41 8.26 3.62
C ALA A 137 8.74 8.70 2.31
N GLY A 138 9.12 8.10 1.17
CA GLY A 138 8.57 8.46 -0.13
C GLY A 138 7.07 8.21 -0.22
N VAL A 139 6.59 7.05 0.26
CA VAL A 139 5.15 6.75 0.28
C VAL A 139 4.43 7.66 1.27
N TRP A 140 5.00 7.91 2.46
CA TRP A 140 4.40 8.81 3.45
C TRP A 140 4.21 10.23 2.89
N TYR A 141 5.24 10.82 2.28
CA TYR A 141 5.14 12.14 1.66
C TYR A 141 4.13 12.17 0.51
N ALA A 142 4.09 11.13 -0.34
CA ALA A 142 3.15 11.04 -1.44
C ALA A 142 1.69 10.96 -0.94
N ASP A 143 1.41 10.13 0.06
CA ASP A 143 0.07 10.00 0.64
C ASP A 143 -0.35 11.25 1.41
N LEU A 144 0.58 11.91 2.11
CA LEU A 144 0.32 13.17 2.79
C LEU A 144 -0.07 14.26 1.80
N ALA A 145 0.77 14.48 0.78
CA ALA A 145 0.49 15.46 -0.28
C ALA A 145 -0.83 15.15 -0.99
N ARG A 146 -1.11 13.86 -1.26
CA ARG A 146 -2.38 13.44 -1.86
C ARG A 146 -3.59 13.84 -1.01
N ALA A 147 -3.53 13.58 0.29
CA ALA A 147 -4.62 13.90 1.20
C ALA A 147 -4.79 15.43 1.37
N GLU A 148 -3.68 16.18 1.47
CA GLU A 148 -3.67 17.64 1.55
C GLU A 148 -4.31 18.28 0.33
N LEU A 149 -3.91 17.86 -0.88
CA LEU A 149 -4.51 18.34 -2.13
C LEU A 149 -6.02 18.06 -2.20
N ALA A 150 -6.48 16.90 -1.73
CA ALA A 150 -7.90 16.57 -1.73
C ALA A 150 -8.71 17.34 -0.68
N LEU A 151 -8.07 17.80 0.40
CA LEU A 151 -8.65 18.70 1.40
C LEU A 151 -8.63 20.17 0.97
N GLY A 152 -7.95 20.50 -0.13
CA GLY A 152 -7.71 21.89 -0.54
C GLY A 152 -6.67 22.61 0.32
N GLU A 153 -5.84 21.85 1.04
CA GLU A 153 -4.74 22.36 1.86
C GLU A 153 -3.48 22.58 1.01
N ASN A 154 -2.48 23.27 1.58
CA ASN A 154 -1.17 23.40 0.95
C ASN A 154 -0.39 22.08 1.09
N ALA A 155 0.02 21.49 -0.05
CA ALA A 155 0.78 20.25 -0.13
C ALA A 155 2.27 20.44 -0.49
N ASP A 156 2.73 21.69 -0.64
CA ASP A 156 4.08 21.99 -1.15
C ASP A 156 5.19 21.41 -0.27
N GLU A 157 5.05 21.45 1.05
CA GLU A 157 6.04 20.87 1.98
C GLU A 157 6.15 19.35 1.80
N ALA A 158 5.01 18.65 1.69
CA ALA A 158 5.00 17.21 1.47
C ALA A 158 5.59 16.84 0.10
N MET A 159 5.28 17.62 -0.94
CA MET A 159 5.83 17.43 -2.28
C MET A 159 7.33 17.72 -2.35
N GLU A 160 7.83 18.75 -1.66
CA GLU A 160 9.28 19.02 -1.51
C GLU A 160 9.99 17.90 -0.75
N GLY A 161 9.38 17.38 0.31
CA GLY A 161 9.87 16.18 1.00
C GLY A 161 10.00 14.98 0.06
N LEU A 162 8.99 14.73 -0.77
CA LEU A 162 9.04 13.67 -1.79
C LEU A 162 10.16 13.90 -2.82
N ARG A 163 10.35 15.14 -3.30
CA ARG A 163 11.48 15.50 -4.19
C ARG A 163 12.83 15.18 -3.55
N GLY A 164 13.00 15.52 -2.27
CA GLY A 164 14.18 15.17 -1.49
C GLY A 164 14.46 13.66 -1.45
N ILE A 165 13.42 12.85 -1.20
CA ILE A 165 13.56 11.38 -1.20
C ILE A 165 13.92 10.84 -2.59
N ILE A 166 13.35 11.38 -3.66
CA ILE A 166 13.65 11.00 -5.06
C ILE A 166 15.13 11.27 -5.38
N ALA A 167 15.66 12.43 -4.97
CA ALA A 167 17.06 12.79 -5.16
C ALA A 167 17.99 11.81 -4.43
N LEU A 168 17.66 11.45 -3.20
CA LEU A 168 18.42 10.50 -2.38
C LEU A 168 18.29 9.04 -2.83
N SER A 169 17.33 8.71 -3.70
CA SER A 169 17.08 7.34 -4.20
C SER A 169 18.08 6.85 -5.28
N GLY A 170 19.29 7.44 -5.29
CA GLY A 170 20.51 7.11 -6.05
C GLY A 170 20.53 5.76 -6.75
N GLY A 171 20.66 4.73 -5.91
CA GLY A 171 20.93 3.34 -6.30
C GLY A 171 19.69 2.45 -6.49
N LYS A 172 18.46 3.00 -6.49
CA LYS A 172 17.22 2.21 -6.63
C LYS A 172 16.36 2.75 -7.77
N ALA A 173 16.75 2.47 -9.02
CA ALA A 173 16.11 2.99 -10.22
C ALA A 173 14.58 2.75 -10.27
N ALA A 174 14.13 1.55 -9.91
CA ALA A 174 12.69 1.21 -9.89
C ALA A 174 11.90 2.01 -8.85
N LEU A 175 12.45 2.18 -7.64
CA LEU A 175 11.83 3.01 -6.60
C LEU A 175 11.77 4.46 -7.03
N ARG A 176 12.89 5.01 -7.52
CA ARG A 176 12.95 6.38 -8.01
C ARG A 176 11.88 6.64 -9.07
N LYS A 177 11.78 5.75 -10.07
CA LYS A 177 10.77 5.87 -11.14
C LYS A 177 9.36 5.90 -10.56
N ASN A 178 9.02 5.00 -9.65
CA ASN A 178 7.69 4.96 -9.03
C ASN A 178 7.38 6.23 -8.22
N LEU A 179 8.35 6.74 -7.46
CA LEU A 179 8.18 7.99 -6.72
C LEU A 179 8.05 9.21 -7.65
N GLN A 180 8.77 9.23 -8.78
CA GLN A 180 8.63 10.27 -9.82
C GLN A 180 7.26 10.22 -10.50
N GLU A 181 6.73 9.03 -10.81
CA GLU A 181 5.37 8.87 -11.33
C GLU A 181 4.32 9.30 -10.30
N SER A 182 4.58 9.10 -9.00
CA SER A 182 3.71 9.58 -7.93
C SER A 182 3.75 11.11 -7.81
N LEU A 183 4.94 11.70 -7.79
CA LEU A 183 5.13 13.16 -7.75
C LEU A 183 4.50 13.85 -8.97
N SER A 184 4.74 13.34 -10.18
CA SER A 184 4.16 13.93 -11.40
C SER A 184 2.63 13.92 -11.39
N LEU A 185 1.99 12.88 -10.83
CA LEU A 185 0.53 12.90 -10.66
C LEU A 185 0.07 13.92 -9.63
N LEU A 186 0.81 14.11 -8.53
CA LEU A 186 0.49 15.11 -7.51
C LEU A 186 0.63 16.53 -8.07
N GLU A 187 1.69 16.79 -8.84
CA GLU A 187 1.90 18.06 -9.57
C GLU A 187 0.76 18.31 -10.54
N ALA A 188 0.44 17.32 -11.39
CA ALA A 188 -0.67 17.41 -12.33
C ALA A 188 -2.02 17.65 -11.64
N ARG A 189 -2.28 17.02 -10.48
CA ARG A 189 -3.50 17.24 -9.70
C ARG A 189 -3.56 18.67 -9.15
N ARG A 190 -2.48 19.16 -8.55
CA ARG A 190 -2.37 20.54 -8.04
C ARG A 190 -2.61 21.55 -9.17
N ASP A 191 -1.91 21.35 -10.28
CA ASP A 191 -1.94 22.27 -11.43
C ASP A 191 -3.33 22.26 -12.09
N ALA A 192 -3.92 21.08 -12.30
CA ALA A 192 -5.29 20.98 -12.81
C ALA A 192 -6.32 21.62 -11.87
N ALA A 193 -6.16 21.50 -10.55
CA ALA A 193 -7.05 22.16 -9.59
C ALA A 193 -6.96 23.69 -9.67
N ALA A 194 -5.77 24.21 -9.98
CA ALA A 194 -5.48 25.63 -10.14
C ALA A 194 -5.76 26.17 -11.56
N GLY A 195 -6.33 25.35 -12.47
CA GLY A 195 -6.55 25.76 -13.86
C GLY A 195 -5.27 25.90 -14.69
N GLN A 196 -4.14 25.40 -14.19
CA GLN A 196 -2.84 25.49 -14.84
C GLN A 196 -2.65 24.37 -15.88
N PRO A 197 -1.75 24.57 -16.87
CA PRO A 197 -1.45 23.56 -17.86
C PRO A 197 -0.90 22.26 -17.25
N VAL A 198 -1.35 21.13 -17.78
CA VAL A 198 -0.88 19.79 -17.42
C VAL A 198 -0.38 19.04 -18.65
N ASP A 199 0.65 18.21 -18.48
CA ASP A 199 1.13 17.28 -19.50
C ASP A 199 0.14 16.11 -19.68
N ARG A 200 -0.86 16.34 -20.54
CA ARG A 200 -1.92 15.36 -20.83
C ARG A 200 -1.37 14.09 -21.48
N GLU A 201 -0.37 14.19 -22.35
CA GLU A 201 0.16 13.02 -23.06
C GLU A 201 0.84 12.06 -22.08
N GLN A 202 1.62 12.62 -21.14
CA GLN A 202 2.22 11.84 -20.07
C GLN A 202 1.16 11.15 -19.19
N LEU A 203 0.08 11.85 -18.83
CA LEU A 203 -1.01 11.28 -18.03
C LEU A 203 -1.78 10.16 -18.76
N GLU A 204 -2.08 10.35 -20.05
CA GLU A 204 -2.72 9.32 -20.87
C GLU A 204 -1.81 8.08 -21.01
N GLU A 205 -0.48 8.26 -21.15
CA GLU A 205 0.49 7.17 -21.17
C GLU A 205 0.58 6.45 -19.81
N GLN A 206 0.55 7.18 -18.69
CA GLN A 206 0.46 6.59 -17.35
C GLN A 206 -0.85 5.79 -17.18
N LEU A 207 -1.98 6.31 -17.67
CA LEU A 207 -3.28 5.64 -17.58
C LEU A 207 -3.28 4.31 -18.34
N ASN A 208 -2.68 4.27 -19.53
CA ASN A 208 -2.59 3.05 -20.34
C ASN A 208 -1.69 1.97 -19.71
N ARG A 209 -0.72 2.37 -18.87
CA ARG A 209 0.20 1.46 -18.17
C ARG A 209 -0.25 1.11 -16.75
N ALA A 210 -1.31 1.74 -16.25
CA ALA A 210 -1.75 1.56 -14.87
C ALA A 210 -2.20 0.12 -14.62
N GLY A 211 -1.44 -0.62 -13.79
CA GLY A 211 -1.74 -2.01 -13.45
C GLY A 211 -2.86 -2.19 -12.42
N TYR A 212 -3.26 -1.12 -11.74
CA TYR A 212 -4.29 -1.15 -10.69
C TYR A 212 -5.39 -0.15 -10.99
N LYS A 213 -6.66 -0.58 -10.85
CA LYS A 213 -7.81 0.26 -11.22
C LYS A 213 -7.90 1.54 -10.40
N LEU A 214 -7.55 1.49 -9.10
CA LEU A 214 -7.59 2.67 -8.24
C LEU A 214 -6.68 3.80 -8.76
N ARG A 215 -5.48 3.46 -9.24
CA ARG A 215 -4.56 4.43 -9.86
C ARG A 215 -5.13 4.99 -11.16
N SER A 216 -5.81 4.17 -11.96
CA SER A 216 -6.52 4.63 -13.16
C SER A 216 -7.60 5.66 -12.82
N LEU A 217 -8.34 5.49 -11.72
CA LEU A 217 -9.35 6.47 -11.29
C LEU A 217 -8.73 7.81 -10.92
N GLU A 218 -7.59 7.82 -10.21
CA GLU A 218 -6.87 9.06 -9.90
C GLU A 218 -6.37 9.78 -11.17
N LEU A 219 -5.89 9.03 -12.17
CA LEU A 219 -5.47 9.60 -13.46
C LEU A 219 -6.65 10.15 -14.26
N LEU A 220 -7.77 9.42 -14.32
CA LEU A 220 -9.00 9.87 -14.95
C LEU A 220 -9.54 11.15 -14.29
N GLN A 221 -9.40 11.26 -12.96
CA GLN A 221 -9.77 12.44 -12.21
C GLN A 221 -9.06 13.68 -12.77
N VAL A 222 -7.72 13.63 -12.86
CA VAL A 222 -6.89 14.75 -13.32
C VAL A 222 -7.11 15.03 -14.81
N LEU A 223 -7.27 14.00 -15.64
CA LEU A 223 -7.58 14.18 -17.07
C LEU A 223 -8.93 14.85 -17.31
N ALA A 224 -9.95 14.56 -16.48
CA ALA A 224 -11.23 15.25 -16.54
C ALA A 224 -11.11 16.72 -16.14
N MET A 225 -10.30 17.03 -15.11
CA MET A 225 -9.99 18.41 -14.70
C MET A 225 -9.34 19.20 -15.83
N ASP A 226 -8.25 18.68 -16.40
CA ASP A 226 -7.52 19.33 -17.49
C ASP A 226 -8.43 19.55 -18.72
N ALA A 227 -9.21 18.54 -19.13
CA ALA A 227 -10.13 18.67 -20.24
C ALA A 227 -11.18 19.77 -20.01
N ARG A 228 -11.70 19.87 -18.78
CA ARG A 228 -12.63 20.94 -18.41
C ARG A 228 -11.97 22.31 -18.45
N ASN A 229 -10.78 22.46 -17.88
CA ASN A 229 -10.05 23.73 -17.85
C ASN A 229 -9.76 24.26 -19.27
N ARG A 230 -9.58 23.35 -20.23
CA ARG A 230 -9.37 23.67 -21.65
C ARG A 230 -10.66 23.87 -22.44
N GLY A 231 -11.83 23.64 -21.85
CA GLY A 231 -13.13 23.70 -22.52
C GLY A 231 -13.42 22.53 -23.47
N ASP A 232 -12.65 21.44 -23.39
CA ASP A 232 -12.85 20.22 -24.19
C ASP A 232 -13.96 19.35 -23.55
N LYS A 233 -15.21 19.74 -23.79
CA LYS A 233 -16.39 19.06 -23.25
C LYS A 233 -16.50 17.60 -23.68
N ALA A 234 -16.04 17.28 -24.90
CA ALA A 234 -16.10 15.93 -25.43
C ALA A 234 -15.16 15.00 -24.65
N LYS A 235 -13.89 15.38 -24.48
CA LYS A 235 -12.95 14.60 -23.66
C LYS A 235 -13.34 14.56 -22.19
N CYS A 236 -13.76 15.69 -21.63
CA CYS A 236 -14.24 15.76 -20.24
C CYS A 236 -15.39 14.76 -20.01
N GLY A 237 -16.41 14.78 -20.87
CA GLY A 237 -17.53 13.85 -20.82
C GLY A 237 -17.10 12.38 -20.96
N ALA A 238 -16.16 12.08 -21.86
CA ALA A 238 -15.63 10.73 -22.05
C ALA A 238 -14.90 10.21 -20.80
N TRP A 239 -14.04 11.03 -20.18
CA TRP A 239 -13.32 10.66 -18.97
C TRP A 239 -14.24 10.46 -17.78
N LEU A 240 -15.21 11.35 -17.58
CA LEU A 240 -16.22 11.21 -16.53
C LEU A 240 -17.09 9.97 -16.73
N ALA A 241 -17.51 9.68 -17.97
CA ALA A 241 -18.29 8.48 -18.28
C ALA A 241 -17.51 7.20 -17.96
N ARG A 242 -16.26 7.11 -18.39
CA ARG A 242 -15.36 6.00 -18.07
C ARG A 242 -15.18 5.84 -16.56
N MET A 243 -14.94 6.94 -15.85
CA MET A 243 -14.78 6.94 -14.40
C MET A 243 -16.04 6.43 -13.69
N ARG A 244 -17.25 6.85 -14.08
CA ARG A 244 -18.51 6.35 -13.49
C ARG A 244 -18.67 4.83 -13.65
N GLN A 245 -18.30 4.31 -14.81
CA GLN A 245 -18.34 2.88 -15.11
C GLN A 245 -17.32 2.10 -14.28
N GLU A 246 -16.09 2.61 -14.20
CA GLU A 246 -14.95 1.89 -13.60
C GLU A 246 -14.83 2.08 -12.08
N SER A 247 -15.44 3.10 -11.47
CA SER A 247 -15.16 3.51 -10.07
C SER A 247 -15.61 2.55 -8.96
N GLY A 248 -16.34 1.47 -9.27
CA GLY A 248 -16.84 0.55 -8.24
C GLY A 248 -17.62 1.28 -7.13
N LYS A 249 -17.29 1.02 -5.86
CA LYS A 249 -17.92 1.67 -4.68
C LYS A 249 -17.11 2.84 -4.12
N THR A 250 -16.14 3.36 -4.87
CA THR A 250 -15.31 4.49 -4.43
C THR A 250 -16.03 5.83 -4.55
N ALA A 251 -15.54 6.85 -3.83
CA ALA A 251 -16.02 8.23 -3.91
C ALA A 251 -15.82 8.85 -5.30
N PHE A 252 -14.90 8.31 -6.11
CA PHE A 252 -14.69 8.73 -7.50
C PHE A 252 -15.96 8.62 -8.35
N ARG A 253 -16.84 7.63 -8.08
CA ARG A 253 -18.13 7.51 -8.77
C ARG A 253 -19.02 8.71 -8.50
N LYS A 254 -19.17 9.08 -7.22
CA LYS A 254 -20.00 10.21 -6.79
C LYS A 254 -19.44 11.51 -7.35
N TRP A 255 -18.13 11.71 -7.20
CA TRP A 255 -17.43 12.86 -7.73
C TRP A 255 -17.62 13.02 -9.25
N ALA A 256 -17.55 11.93 -10.03
CA ALA A 256 -17.73 11.99 -11.47
C ALA A 256 -19.19 12.24 -11.90
N ALA A 257 -20.16 11.95 -11.02
CA ALA A 257 -21.57 12.26 -11.25
C ALA A 257 -21.90 13.71 -10.91
N GLU A 258 -21.26 14.28 -9.89
CA GLU A 258 -21.44 15.67 -9.48
C GLU A 258 -20.69 16.64 -10.39
N TRP A 259 -19.60 16.19 -11.02
CA TRP A 259 -18.97 16.94 -12.10
C TRP A 259 -19.75 16.81 -13.40
N ASN A 260 -20.68 17.74 -13.61
CA ASN A 260 -21.28 17.99 -14.92
C ASN A 260 -20.23 18.64 -15.84
N ALA A 261 -20.12 18.09 -17.06
CA ALA A 261 -19.21 18.56 -18.12
C ALA A 261 -19.70 19.85 -18.79
#